data_AF-A0AHI3-F1
#
_entry.id   AF-A0AHI3-F1
#
_cell.length_a   1.000
_cell.length_b   1.000
_cell.length_c   1.000
_cell.angle_alpha   90.00
_cell.angle_beta   90.00
_cell.angle_gamma   90.00
#
_symmetry.space_group_name_H-M   'P 1'
#
loop_
_entity.id
_entity.type
_entity.pdbx_description
1 polymer ?
#
loop_
_entity_poly.entity_id
_entity_poly.type
_entity_poly.pdbx_seq_one_letter_code
_entity_poly.pdbx_strand_id
1 'polypeptide(L)' 'MNAKCILCERVDELDNREFKTKQLRNKPIRMYLCPECEHRIAINTISRVNSGHFNFHKPAVISNSELKKLIDTNTK' A
#
# COMPACT_ATOMS: atom_id res chain seq x y z
N MET A 1 3.29 15.99 17.15
CA MET A 1 4.36 14.98 16.93
C MET A 1 4.94 15.22 15.56
N ASN A 2 6.25 15.31 15.42
CA ASN A 2 6.85 15.55 14.10
C ASN A 2 7.05 14.24 13.37
N ALA A 3 6.66 14.20 12.09
CA ALA A 3 6.85 13.05 11.22
C ALA A 3 7.52 13.48 9.91
N LYS A 4 8.51 12.70 9.46
CA LYS A 4 9.20 12.92 8.18
C LYS A 4 8.56 12.07 7.10
N CYS A 5 8.18 12.69 5.97
CA CYS A 5 7.65 11.96 4.83
C CYS A 5 8.76 11.15 4.17
N ILE A 6 8.49 9.88 3.84
CA ILE A 6 9.49 9.01 3.22
C ILE A 6 9.81 9.33 1.75
N LEU A 7 8.94 10.09 1.06
CA LEU A 7 9.09 10.34 -0.38
C LEU A 7 9.69 11.70 -0.72
N CYS A 8 9.35 12.74 0.03
CA CYS A 8 9.83 14.10 -0.22
C CYS A 8 10.61 14.68 0.96
N GLU A 9 10.81 13.90 2.02
CA GLU A 9 11.59 14.28 3.20
C GLU A 9 11.07 15.49 4.00
N ARG A 10 9.92 16.05 3.61
CA ARG A 10 9.22 17.11 4.35
C ARG A 10 8.90 16.64 5.77
N VAL A 11 9.09 17.54 6.74
CA VAL A 11 8.70 17.32 8.13
C VAL A 11 7.38 18.04 8.38
N ASP A 12 6.37 17.29 8.81
CA ASP A 12 5.06 17.82 9.16
C ASP A 12 4.81 17.66 10.67
N GLU A 13 4.17 18.67 11.25
CA GLU A 13 3.69 18.61 12.62
C GLU A 13 2.29 17.99 12.65
N LEU A 14 2.18 16.81 13.26
CA LEU A 14 0.93 16.06 13.36
C LEU A 14 0.25 16.30 14.71
N ASP A 15 -1.07 16.53 14.69
CA ASP A 15 -1.88 16.65 15.90
C ASP A 15 -1.92 15.31 16.65
N ASN A 16 -1.56 15.34 17.93
CA ASN A 16 -1.56 14.18 18.80
C ASN A 16 -2.96 13.62 19.06
N ARG A 17 -4.02 14.40 18.88
CA ARG A 17 -5.39 13.95 19.11
C ARG A 17 -5.89 13.05 18.00
N GLU A 18 -5.34 13.18 16.79
CA GLU A 18 -5.72 12.39 15.64
C GLU A 18 -5.37 10.91 15.76
N PHE A 19 -6.26 10.07 15.21
CA PHE A 19 -6.09 8.63 15.20
C PHE A 19 -4.87 8.19 14.38
N LYS A 20 -4.59 8.84 13.23
CA LYS A 20 -3.41 8.56 12.41
C LYS A 20 -2.12 8.79 13.19
N THR A 21 -2.04 9.88 13.94
CA THR A 21 -0.88 10.20 14.80
C THR A 21 -0.74 9.23 15.96
N LYS A 22 -1.84 8.82 16.61
CA LYS A 22 -1.82 7.75 17.63
C LYS A 22 -1.32 6.42 17.06
N GLN A 23 -1.75 6.07 15.85
CA GLN A 23 -1.30 4.87 15.16
C GLN A 23 0.20 4.87 14.85
N LEU A 24 0.76 6.01 14.44
CA LEU A 24 2.20 6.15 14.17
C LEU A 24 3.03 5.94 15.45
N ARG A 25 2.54 6.41 16.61
CA ARG A 25 3.20 6.18 17.91
C ARG A 25 3.15 4.73 18.36
N ASN A 26 1.99 4.08 18.25
CA ASN A 26 1.76 2.76 18.84
C ASN A 26 2.32 1.59 18.00
N LYS A 27 2.61 1.79 16.72
CA LYS A 27 3.30 0.80 15.86
C LYS A 27 4.40 1.50 15.05
N PRO A 28 5.66 1.49 15.52
CA PRO A 28 6.78 2.24 14.93
C PRO A 28 7.23 1.84 13.51
N ILE A 29 6.49 0.98 12.79
CA ILE A 29 6.84 0.51 11.42
C ILE A 29 6.07 1.30 10.33
N ARG A 30 5.28 2.31 10.70
CA ARG A 30 4.42 3.03 9.75
C ARG A 30 5.18 4.21 9.12
N MET A 31 5.70 3.99 7.92
CA MET A 31 6.24 5.05 7.05
C MET A 31 5.18 6.13 6.86
N TYR A 32 5.50 7.38 7.23
CA TYR A 32 4.60 8.52 7.07
C TYR A 32 4.64 9.05 5.62
N LEU A 33 3.47 9.37 5.07
CA LEU A 33 3.32 10.08 3.82
C LEU A 33 2.66 11.44 4.08
N CYS A 34 3.25 12.52 3.57
CA CYS A 34 2.60 13.82 3.63
C CYS A 34 1.38 13.85 2.69
N PRO A 35 0.39 14.73 2.96
CA PRO A 35 -0.84 14.82 2.15
C PRO A 35 -0.56 15.06 0.65
N GLU A 36 0.48 15.83 0.33
CA GLU A 36 0.89 16.12 -1.05
C GLU A 36 1.38 14.87 -1.78
N CYS A 37 2.19 14.05 -1.11
CA CYS A 37 2.68 12.80 -1.67
C CYS A 37 1.55 11.77 -1.81
N GLU A 38 0.61 11.73 -0.87
CA GLU A 38 -0.57 10.87 -0.94
C GLU A 38 -1.42 11.23 -2.17
N HIS A 39 -1.69 12.52 -2.36
CA HIS A 39 -2.42 13.03 -3.52
C HIS A 39 -1.68 12.77 -4.85
N ARG A 40 -0.36 12.99 -4.88
CA ARG A 40 0.48 12.73 -6.06
C ARG A 40 0.42 11.26 -6.49
N ILE A 41 0.50 10.33 -5.54
CA ILE A 41 0.39 8.89 -5.82
C ILE A 41 -1.02 8.55 -6.32
N ALA A 42 -2.05 9.12 -5.69
CA ALA A 42 -3.44 8.88 -6.10
C ALA A 42 -3.66 9.27 -7.57
N ILE A 43 -3.25 10.48 -7.98
CA ILE A 43 -3.35 10.95 -9.37
C ILE A 43 -2.62 9.99 -10.32
N ASN A 44 -1.37 9.66 -10.03
CA ASN A 44 -0.57 8.78 -10.88
C ASN A 44 -1.17 7.38 -10.97
N THR A 45 -1.80 6.90 -9.89
CA THR A 45 -2.45 5.59 -9.86
C THR A 45 -3.70 5.60 -10.74
N ILE A 46 -4.53 6.63 -10.62
CA ILE A 46 -5.72 6.81 -11.47
C ILE A 46 -5.32 6.90 -12.95
N SER A 47 -4.28 7.68 -13.27
CA SER A 47 -3.76 7.79 -14.64
C SER A 47 -3.31 6.43 -15.19
N ARG A 48 -2.59 5.62 -14.39
CA ARG A 48 -2.17 4.28 -14.80
C ARG A 48 -3.36 3.36 -15.00
N VAL A 49 -4.34 3.36 -14.10
CA VAL A 49 -5.56 2.55 -14.25
C VAL A 49 -6.32 2.93 -15.53
N ASN A 50 -6.47 4.23 -15.80
CA ASN A 50 -7.15 4.73 -16.99
C ASN A 50 -6.40 4.44 -18.31
N SER A 51 -5.11 4.09 -18.25
CA SER A 51 -4.33 3.74 -19.45
C SER A 51 -4.72 2.40 -20.08
N GLY A 52 -5.48 1.55 -19.38
CA GLY A 52 -5.88 0.23 -19.86
C GLY A 52 -4.77 -0.85 -19.77
N HIS A 53 -3.52 -0.47 -19.47
CA HIS A 53 -2.39 -1.39 -19.31
C HIS A 53 -2.10 -1.76 -17.85
N PHE A 54 -2.99 -1.39 -16.92
CA PHE A 54 -2.78 -1.64 -15.50
C PHE A 54 -3.19 -3.06 -15.09
N ASN A 55 -2.21 -3.90 -14.79
CA ASN A 55 -2.43 -5.26 -14.33
C ASN A 55 -2.56 -5.33 -12.80
N PHE A 56 -3.74 -5.71 -12.31
CA PHE A 56 -3.92 -6.04 -10.90
C PHE A 56 -3.37 -7.43 -10.64
N HIS A 57 -2.16 -7.52 -10.09
CA HIS A 57 -1.61 -8.78 -9.56
C HIS A 57 -2.35 -9.16 -8.27
N LYS A 58 -3.55 -9.75 -8.40
CA LYS A 58 -4.25 -10.31 -7.27
C LYS A 58 -3.48 -11.56 -6.81
N PRO A 59 -3.18 -11.70 -5.51
CA PRO A 59 -2.69 -12.98 -5.01
C PRO A 59 -3.74 -14.03 -5.36
N ALA A 60 -3.29 -15.14 -5.93
CA ALA A 60 -4.20 -16.21 -6.28
C ALA A 60 -4.81 -16.73 -4.96
N VAL A 61 -6.09 -16.42 -4.72
CA VAL A 61 -6.84 -16.99 -3.59
C VAL A 61 -7.28 -18.39 -4.03
N ILE A 62 -6.30 -19.24 -4.29
CA ILE A 62 -6.55 -20.63 -4.69
C ILE A 62 -6.72 -21.40 -3.39
N SER A 63 -7.81 -22.16 -3.30
CA SER A 63 -7.99 -23.08 -2.18
C SER A 63 -6.88 -24.14 -2.20
N ASN A 64 -6.39 -24.59 -1.04
CA ASN A 64 -5.29 -25.58 -1.00
C ASN A 64 -5.61 -26.87 -1.80
N SER A 65 -6.89 -27.24 -1.89
CA SER A 65 -7.37 -28.37 -2.68
C SER A 65 -7.20 -28.16 -4.18
N GLU A 66 -7.38 -26.93 -4.64
CA GLU A 66 -7.32 -26.51 -6.04
C GLU A 66 -5.86 -26.30 -6.48
N LEU A 67 -5.00 -25.83 -5.57
CA LEU A 67 -3.55 -25.78 -5.76
C LEU A 67 -2.96 -27.20 -5.92
N LYS A 68 -3.41 -28.15 -5.08
CA LYS A 68 -2.96 -29.54 -5.16
C LYS A 68 -3.31 -30.19 -6.50
N LYS A 69 -4.55 -30.00 -6.98
CA LYS A 69 -4.99 -30.49 -8.29
C LYS A 69 -4.13 -29.96 -9.43
N LEU A 70 -3.78 -28.67 -9.40
CA LEU A 70 -2.93 -28.04 -10.43
C LEU A 70 -1.50 -28.61 -10.45
N ILE A 71 -0.94 -28.94 -9.28
CA ILE A 71 0.37 -29.58 -9.17
C ILE A 71 0.30 -30.99 -9.76
N ASP A 72 -0.71 -31.77 -9.36
CA ASP A 72 -0.88 -33.16 -9.80
C ASP A 72 -1.09 -33.26 -11.33
N THR A 73 -1.75 -32.27 -11.95
CA THR A 73 -1.94 -32.21 -13.41
C THR A 73 -0.69 -31.81 -14.18
N ASN A 74 0.25 -31.07 -13.57
CA ASN A 74 1.50 -30.67 -14.24
C ASN A 74 2.61 -31.72 -14.12
N THR A 75 2.49 -32.66 -13.20
CA THR A 75 3.41 -33.80 -13.01
C THR A 75 3.09 -35.02 -13.89
N LYS A 76 2.08 -34.94 -14.75
CA LYS A 76 1.62 -36.02 -15.62
C LYS A 76 1.77 -35.63 -17.09
#